data_AF-A0A7W7Z0N7-F1
#
_entry.id   AF-A0A7W7Z0N7-F1
#
_cell.length_a   1.000
_cell.length_b   1.000
_cell.length_c   1.000
_cell.angle_alpha   90.00
_cell.angle_beta   90.00
_cell.angle_gamma   90.00
#
_symmetry.space_group_name_H-M   'P 1'
#
loop_
_entity.id
_entity.type
_entity.pdbx_description
1 polymer ?
#
loop_
_entity_poly.entity_id
_entity_poly.type
_entity_poly.pdbx_seq_one_letter_code
_entity_poly.pdbx_strand_id
1 'polypeptide(L)'
;MCNPLTSGIIFASRKLMFRQIIAVIAMSANAAKGKAALQVARELGVQTKTAWSNPMKLREALAARRKQMLLDDRVEIDGMYLGGHIRQENRKEDRDDRRKIQSPQRVVVMAARERCLIGQTFTRVTPTENAD
;
A
#
# COMPACT_ATOMS: atom_id res chain seq x y z
N MET A 1 -11.65 -9.93 -33.51
CA MET A 1 -11.36 -10.76 -32.33
C MET A 1 -11.89 -10.04 -31.10
N CYS A 2 -12.87 -10.60 -30.39
CA CYS A 2 -13.35 -10.03 -29.13
C CYS A 2 -12.33 -10.34 -28.03
N ASN A 3 -11.51 -9.36 -27.68
CA ASN A 3 -10.60 -9.51 -26.55
C ASN A 3 -11.42 -9.59 -25.25
N PRO A 4 -11.13 -10.55 -24.35
CA PRO A 4 -11.74 -10.55 -23.03
C PRO A 4 -11.45 -9.21 -22.33
N LEU A 5 -12.40 -8.67 -21.58
CA LEU A 5 -12.31 -7.36 -20.89
C LEU A 5 -11.09 -7.20 -19.95
N THR A 6 -10.40 -8.31 -19.65
CA THR A 6 -9.21 -8.36 -18.79
C THR A 6 -7.90 -8.50 -19.59
N SER A 7 -7.98 -8.62 -20.90
CA SER A 7 -6.82 -8.61 -21.79
C SER A 7 -6.14 -7.25 -21.74
N GLY A 8 -4.82 -7.24 -21.56
CA GLY A 8 -4.02 -6.01 -21.51
C GLY A 8 -3.97 -5.29 -20.16
N ILE A 9 -4.61 -5.81 -19.10
CA ILE A 9 -4.50 -5.26 -17.74
C ILE A 9 -3.87 -6.27 -16.78
N ILE A 10 -3.47 -5.81 -15.58
CA ILE A 10 -2.77 -6.62 -14.56
C ILE A 10 -3.53 -7.90 -14.11
N PHE A 11 -4.81 -7.98 -14.45
CA PHE A 11 -5.70 -9.12 -14.20
C PHE A 11 -5.85 -10.08 -15.39
N ALA A 12 -5.03 -9.97 -16.45
CA ALA A 12 -5.08 -10.87 -17.60
C ALA A 12 -4.94 -12.35 -17.18
N SER A 13 -3.92 -12.67 -16.37
CA SER A 13 -3.71 -14.00 -15.78
C SER A 13 -4.49 -14.16 -14.47
N ARG A 14 -5.83 -14.09 -14.54
CA ARG A 14 -6.70 -14.28 -13.37
C ARG A 14 -7.14 -15.74 -13.20
N LYS A 15 -7.24 -16.16 -11.93
CA LYS A 15 -7.89 -17.41 -11.53
C LYS A 15 -9.34 -17.20 -11.04
N LEU A 16 -9.73 -15.95 -10.81
CA LEU A 16 -11.05 -15.58 -10.33
C LEU A 16 -11.98 -15.25 -11.50
N MET A 17 -13.27 -15.49 -11.29
CA MET A 17 -14.31 -14.97 -12.17
C MET A 17 -14.30 -13.44 -12.15
N PHE A 18 -14.71 -12.81 -13.26
CA PHE A 18 -14.71 -11.35 -13.38
C PHE A 18 -15.53 -10.67 -12.26
N ARG A 19 -16.70 -11.23 -11.90
CA ARG A 19 -17.53 -10.75 -10.79
C ARG A 19 -16.80 -10.76 -9.45
N GLN A 20 -15.98 -11.77 -9.19
CA GLN A 20 -15.20 -11.87 -7.95
C GLN A 20 -14.08 -10.82 -7.93
N ILE A 21 -13.48 -10.47 -9.07
CA ILE A 21 -12.51 -9.38 -9.15
C ILE A 21 -13.17 -8.03 -8.82
N ILE A 22 -14.36 -7.76 -9.39
CA ILE A 22 -15.12 -6.56 -9.05
C ILE A 22 -15.43 -6.53 -7.55
N ALA A 23 -15.84 -7.65 -6.97
CA ALA A 23 -16.06 -7.76 -5.53
C ALA A 23 -14.79 -7.44 -4.72
N VAL A 24 -13.60 -7.92 -5.13
CA VAL A 24 -12.33 -7.57 -4.48
C VAL A 24 -12.08 -6.06 -4.52
N ILE A 25 -12.35 -5.41 -5.65
CA ILE A 25 -12.16 -3.96 -5.81
C ILE A 25 -13.13 -3.22 -4.89
N ALA A 26 -14.42 -3.57 -4.90
CA ALA A 26 -15.43 -2.96 -4.05
C ALA A 26 -15.11 -3.13 -2.56
N MET A 27 -14.70 -4.33 -2.15
CA MET A 27 -14.26 -4.59 -0.78
C MET A 27 -13.03 -3.77 -0.38
N SER A 28 -12.09 -3.57 -1.31
CA SER A 28 -10.89 -2.78 -1.07
C SER A 28 -11.20 -1.28 -0.96
N ALA A 29 -12.10 -0.77 -1.81
CA ALA A 29 -12.52 0.63 -1.79
C ALA A 29 -13.35 0.99 -0.54
N ASN A 30 -14.19 0.07 -0.08
CA ASN A 30 -15.05 0.28 1.11
C ASN A 30 -14.32 0.05 2.45
N ALA A 31 -13.12 -0.51 2.43
CA ALA A 31 -12.39 -0.83 3.66
C ALA A 31 -11.45 0.29 4.09
N ALA A 32 -11.84 1.06 5.11
CA ALA A 32 -11.08 2.21 5.60
C ALA A 32 -9.62 1.90 5.99
N LYS A 33 -9.33 0.68 6.47
CA LYS A 33 -7.98 0.24 6.86
C LYS A 33 -7.42 -0.89 5.99
N GLY A 34 -8.08 -1.17 4.86
CA GLY A 34 -7.87 -2.40 4.08
C GLY A 34 -8.46 -3.64 4.77
N LYS A 35 -8.73 -4.69 3.99
CA LYS A 35 -9.19 -5.99 4.51
C LYS A 35 -8.05 -7.00 4.61
N ALA A 36 -8.06 -7.78 5.68
CA ALA A 36 -7.17 -8.93 5.82
C ALA A 36 -7.47 -9.99 4.75
N ALA A 37 -6.44 -10.65 4.22
CA ALA A 37 -6.60 -11.66 3.18
C ALA A 37 -7.50 -12.82 3.63
N LEU A 38 -7.46 -13.20 4.91
CA LEU A 38 -8.32 -14.24 5.46
C LEU A 38 -9.81 -13.84 5.46
N GLN A 39 -10.10 -12.57 5.70
CA GLN A 39 -11.47 -12.06 5.64
C GLN A 39 -11.98 -12.05 4.20
N VAL A 40 -11.17 -11.56 3.26
CA VAL A 40 -11.49 -11.59 1.82
C VAL A 40 -11.68 -13.04 1.33
N ALA A 41 -10.89 -13.99 1.84
CA ALA A 41 -11.01 -15.41 1.53
C ALA A 41 -12.36 -15.99 1.99
N ARG A 42 -12.80 -15.65 3.21
CA ARG A 42 -14.11 -16.07 3.75
C ARG A 42 -15.28 -15.46 2.98
N GLU A 43 -15.20 -14.18 2.66
CA GLU A 43 -16.27 -13.47 1.93
C GLU A 43 -16.41 -13.94 0.47
N LEU A 44 -15.31 -14.37 -0.17
CA LEU A 44 -15.33 -14.85 -1.57
C LEU A 44 -15.38 -16.37 -1.71
N GLY A 45 -15.18 -17.13 -0.62
CA GLY A 45 -15.05 -18.58 -0.66
C GLY A 45 -13.84 -19.08 -1.45
N VAL A 46 -12.69 -18.42 -1.32
CA VAL A 46 -11.46 -18.76 -2.07
C VAL A 46 -10.27 -19.04 -1.17
N GLN A 47 -9.23 -19.69 -1.70
CA GLN A 47 -7.99 -19.90 -0.97
C GLN A 47 -7.34 -18.56 -0.57
N THR A 48 -6.78 -18.49 0.64
CA THR A 48 -6.15 -17.27 1.19
C THR A 48 -5.07 -16.68 0.29
N LYS A 49 -4.28 -17.50 -0.43
CA LYS A 49 -3.29 -17.02 -1.41
C LYS A 49 -3.92 -16.26 -2.59
N THR A 50 -5.08 -16.72 -3.06
CA THR A 50 -5.85 -16.05 -4.11
C THR A 50 -6.45 -14.75 -3.58
N ALA A 51 -7.00 -14.77 -2.35
CA ALA A 51 -7.53 -13.58 -1.70
C ALA A 51 -6.44 -12.52 -1.41
N TRP A 52 -5.20 -12.93 -1.17
CA TRP A 52 -4.08 -12.03 -0.92
C TRP A 52 -3.51 -11.41 -2.22
N SER A 53 -3.32 -12.22 -3.26
CA SER A 53 -2.68 -11.76 -4.50
C SER A 53 -3.51 -10.76 -5.31
N ASN A 54 -4.85 -10.84 -5.27
CA ASN A 54 -5.70 -9.92 -6.04
C ASN A 54 -5.64 -8.46 -5.53
N PRO A 55 -5.76 -8.17 -4.23
CA PRO A 55 -5.49 -6.84 -3.68
C PRO A 55 -4.07 -6.34 -3.94
N MET A 56 -3.07 -7.23 -4.03
CA MET A 56 -1.70 -6.82 -4.38
C MET A 56 -1.59 -6.36 -5.82
N LYS A 57 -2.23 -7.05 -6.78
CA LYS A 57 -2.35 -6.58 -8.16
C LYS A 57 -3.02 -5.22 -8.26
N LEU A 58 -4.06 -4.98 -7.44
CA LEU A 58 -4.72 -3.68 -7.39
C LEU A 58 -3.77 -2.58 -6.89
N ARG A 59 -3.00 -2.84 -5.83
CA ARG A 59 -1.98 -1.90 -5.32
C ARG A 59 -0.91 -1.62 -6.36
N GLU A 60 -0.45 -2.63 -7.08
CA GLU A 60 0.53 -2.48 -8.14
C GLU A 60 0.00 -1.62 -9.30
N ALA A 61 -1.25 -1.84 -9.72
CA ALA A 61 -1.88 -1.00 -10.73
C ALA A 61 -2.01 0.47 -10.28
N LEU A 62 -2.36 0.70 -9.00
CA LEU A 62 -2.42 2.05 -8.42
C LEU A 62 -1.03 2.69 -8.34
N ALA A 63 0.01 1.93 -7.96
CA ALA A 63 1.38 2.40 -7.93
C ALA A 63 1.90 2.76 -9.33
N ALA A 64 1.63 1.91 -10.33
CA ALA A 64 1.99 2.17 -11.72
C ALA A 64 1.35 3.47 -12.24
N ARG A 65 0.07 3.73 -11.91
CA ARG A 65 -0.61 4.98 -12.25
C ARG A 65 0.05 6.20 -11.60
N ARG A 66 0.56 6.07 -10.36
CA ARG A 66 1.22 7.17 -9.64
C ARG A 66 2.65 7.45 -10.11
N LYS A 67 3.29 6.52 -10.83
CA LYS A 67 4.69 6.67 -11.26
C LYS A 67 4.96 7.91 -12.12
N GLN A 68 3.97 8.36 -12.88
CA GLN A 68 4.05 9.53 -13.76
C GLN A 68 3.34 10.77 -13.18
N MET A 69 2.90 10.70 -11.91
CA MET A 69 2.17 11.78 -11.27
C MET A 69 3.13 12.89 -10.85
N LEU A 70 2.85 14.11 -11.28
CA LEU A 70 3.49 15.33 -10.79
C LEU A 70 2.49 16.06 -9.88
N LEU A 71 2.97 16.51 -8.72
CA LEU A 71 2.19 17.35 -7.81
C LEU A 71 2.51 18.82 -8.12
N ASP A 72 1.53 19.70 -7.94
CA ASP A 72 1.64 21.13 -8.27
C ASP A 72 1.35 22.03 -7.05
N ASP A 73 1.69 23.31 -7.17
CA ASP A 73 1.46 24.39 -6.21
C ASP A 73 1.88 24.07 -4.76
N ARG A 74 0.92 23.74 -3.89
CA ARG A 74 1.14 23.49 -2.46
C ARG A 74 1.01 22.01 -2.15
N VAL A 75 2.12 21.42 -1.72
CA VAL A 75 2.20 20.02 -1.32
C VAL A 75 2.52 19.91 0.17
N GLU A 76 1.70 19.14 0.88
CA GLU A 76 1.97 18.73 2.26
C GLU A 76 2.56 17.32 2.25
N ILE A 77 3.67 17.13 2.96
CA ILE A 77 4.38 15.85 3.04
C ILE A 77 4.37 15.39 4.49
N ASP A 78 3.95 14.15 4.72
CA ASP A 78 4.02 13.48 6.00
C ASP A 78 4.73 12.13 5.86
N GLY A 79 5.43 11.73 6.92
CA GLY A 79 6.28 10.55 6.97
C GLY A 79 5.92 9.65 8.14
N MET A 80 5.72 8.36 7.87
CA MET A 80 5.58 7.34 8.92
C MET A 80 6.73 6.35 8.86
N TYR A 81 7.52 6.32 9.93
CA TYR A 81 8.57 5.31 10.12
C TYR A 81 7.96 3.96 10.46
N LEU A 82 8.28 2.95 9.65
CA LEU A 82 7.88 1.56 9.84
C LEU A 82 9.12 0.65 9.92
N GLY A 83 8.98 -0.48 10.61
CA GLY A 83 10.08 -1.41 10.81
C GLY A 83 11.10 -0.92 11.85
N GLY A 84 12.15 -1.70 12.06
CA GLY A 84 13.21 -1.34 13.01
C GLY A 84 12.75 -1.29 14.47
N HIS A 85 11.79 -2.14 14.87
CA HIS A 85 11.43 -2.27 16.29
C HIS A 85 12.66 -2.78 17.06
N ILE A 86 13.11 -1.98 18.02
CA ILE A 86 14.18 -2.35 18.95
C ILE A 86 13.56 -2.63 20.30
N ARG A 87 13.89 -3.79 20.89
CA ARG A 87 13.46 -4.14 22.23
C ARG A 87 14.16 -3.19 23.20
N GLN A 88 13.38 -2.53 24.04
CA GLN A 88 13.96 -1.66 25.07
C GLN A 88 14.56 -2.50 26.19
N GLU A 89 15.57 -1.92 26.84
CA GLU A 89 16.08 -2.44 28.09
C GLU A 89 15.01 -2.37 29.19
N ASN A 90 15.07 -3.34 30.11
CA ASN A 90 14.07 -3.48 31.16
C ASN A 90 14.09 -2.27 32.10
N ARG A 91 15.30 -1.80 32.46
CA ARG A 91 15.53 -0.61 33.29
C ARG A 91 15.29 0.64 32.46
N LYS A 92 14.55 1.60 33.01
CA LYS A 92 14.15 2.83 32.29
C LYS A 92 15.34 3.74 31.97
N GLU A 93 16.32 3.77 32.85
CA GLU A 93 17.55 4.57 32.76
C GLU A 93 18.44 4.12 31.59
N ASP A 94 18.43 2.83 31.27
CA ASP A 94 19.20 2.23 30.17
C ASP A 94 18.44 2.25 28.82
N ARG A 95 17.27 2.90 28.74
CA ARG A 95 16.48 2.95 27.50
C ARG A 95 16.98 4.03 26.57
N ASP A 96 17.54 3.61 25.46
CA ASP A 96 17.87 4.49 24.37
C ASP A 96 16.62 5.08 23.67
N ASP A 97 16.75 6.33 23.22
CA ASP A 97 15.73 6.98 22.40
C ASP A 97 15.67 6.35 21.00
N ARG A 98 14.53 5.75 20.68
CA ARG A 98 14.26 5.09 19.38
C ARG A 98 14.43 6.02 18.18
N ARG A 99 14.34 7.34 18.35
CA ARG A 99 14.56 8.30 17.26
C ARG A 99 16.01 8.32 16.80
N LYS A 100 16.95 8.14 17.73
CA LYS A 100 18.39 8.19 17.49
C LYS A 100 18.93 6.89 16.90
N ILE A 101 18.24 5.78 17.15
CA ILE A 101 18.70 4.49 16.65
C ILE A 101 18.26 4.29 15.19
N GLN A 102 19.23 4.18 14.30
CA GLN A 102 19.01 3.80 12.92
C GLN A 102 19.11 2.28 12.79
N SER A 103 17.98 1.63 12.55
CA SER A 103 17.96 0.22 12.17
C SER A 103 18.03 0.12 10.65
N PRO A 104 18.82 -0.81 10.07
CA PRO A 104 18.81 -1.06 8.63
C PRO A 104 17.46 -1.57 8.10
N GLN A 105 16.58 -2.03 9.00
CA GLN A 105 15.22 -2.47 8.68
C GLN A 105 14.18 -1.35 8.81
N ARG A 106 14.60 -0.15 9.25
CA ARG A 106 13.72 1.02 9.35
C ARG A 106 13.53 1.58 7.94
N VAL A 107 12.27 1.78 7.59
CA VAL A 107 11.86 2.44 6.34
C VAL A 107 10.90 3.55 6.67
N VAL A 108 10.85 4.55 5.82
CA VAL A 108 9.90 5.66 5.87
C VAL A 108 8.88 5.44 4.77
N VAL A 109 7.60 5.49 5.13
CA VAL A 109 6.52 5.66 4.19
C VAL A 109 6.18 7.14 4.14
N MET A 110 6.55 7.80 3.06
CA MET A 110 6.21 9.19 2.81
C MET A 110 4.92 9.28 2.01
N ALA A 111 4.01 10.15 2.43
CA ALA A 111 2.82 10.53 1.69
C ALA A 111 2.88 12.04 1.39
N ALA A 112 2.77 12.38 0.11
CA ALA A 112 2.71 13.76 -0.36
C ALA A 112 1.33 14.03 -0.95
N ARG A 113 0.66 15.08 -0.51
CA ARG A 113 -0.70 15.45 -0.93
C ARG A 113 -0.76 16.89 -1.38
N GLU A 114 -1.31 17.10 -2.56
CA GLU A 114 -1.61 18.43 -3.10
C GLU A 114 -2.79 19.06 -2.37
N ARG A 115 -2.65 20.33 -1.99
CA ARG A 115 -3.65 21.09 -1.24
C ARG A 115 -4.65 21.75 -2.20
N CYS A 116 -5.52 20.95 -2.81
CA CYS A 116 -6.64 21.44 -3.61
C CYS A 116 -7.87 20.53 -3.46
N LEU A 117 -9.02 20.97 -4.01
CA LEU A 117 -10.31 20.27 -3.85
C LEU A 117 -10.27 18.82 -4.39
N ILE A 118 -9.48 18.59 -5.45
CA ILE A 118 -9.27 17.28 -6.08
C ILE A 118 -7.75 16.97 -6.06
N GLY A 119 -7.11 17.22 -4.92
CA GLY A 119 -5.67 17.06 -4.75
C GLY A 119 -5.22 15.62 -4.94
N GLN A 120 -4.16 15.45 -5.73
CA GLN A 120 -3.55 14.16 -5.95
C GLN A 120 -2.71 13.75 -4.73
N THR A 121 -2.50 12.44 -4.58
CA THR A 121 -1.70 11.89 -3.47
C THR A 121 -0.69 10.90 -3.99
N PHE A 122 0.57 11.21 -3.71
CA PHE A 122 1.72 10.40 -3.99
C PHE A 122 2.17 9.69 -2.70
N THR A 123 2.65 8.46 -2.83
CA THR A 123 3.18 7.71 -1.68
C THR A 123 4.44 6.99 -2.12
N ARG A 124 5.50 7.08 -1.33
CA ARG A 124 6.78 6.41 -1.61
C ARG A 124 7.32 5.79 -0.33
N VAL A 125 7.94 4.61 -0.47
CA VAL A 125 8.68 3.98 0.60
C VAL A 125 10.16 4.20 0.33
N THR A 126 10.86 4.81 1.27
CA THR A 126 12.31 5.07 1.21
C THR A 126 12.99 4.56 2.48
N PRO A 127 14.29 4.25 2.46
CA PRO A 127 15.03 3.89 3.67
C PRO A 127 15.12 5.07 4.66
N THR A 128 15.22 6.30 4.13
CA THR A 128 15.38 7.53 4.90
C THR A 128 14.55 8.66 4.28
N GLU A 129 14.23 9.70 5.08
CA GLU A 129 13.54 10.91 4.61
C GLU A 129 14.43 11.76 3.68
N ASN A 130 15.75 11.71 3.88
CA ASN A 130 16.74 12.45 3.08
C ASN A 130 17.37 11.58 1.97
N ALA A 131 16.66 10.57 1.47
CA ALA A 131 17.16 9.76 0.36
C ALA A 131 16.99 10.54 -0.94
N ASP A 132 18.12 10.86 -1.59
CA ASP A 132 18.18 11.49 -2.92
C ASP A 132 17.40 10.72 -4.01
#